data_AF-A0A7Y2E0I2-F1
#
_entry.id   AF-A0A7Y2E0I2-F1
#
_cell.length_a   1.000
_cell.length_b   1.000
_cell.length_c   1.000
_cell.angle_alpha   90.00
_cell.angle_beta   90.00
_cell.angle_gamma   90.00
#
_symmetry.space_group_name_H-M   'P 1'
#
loop_
_entity.id
_entity.type
_entity.pdbx_description
1 polymer ?
#
loop_
_entity_poly.entity_id
_entity_poly.type
_entity_poly.pdbx_seq_one_letter_code
_entity_poly.pdbx_strand_id
1 'polypeptide(L)'
;EHAGEFNLDFRGFVEIRYLGETEGRAYLEWSERPGRGDSNYQTSWINLENGPTVVDYKGDTLDPYGVTLYGYLAFERVADEVPKEYRPGR
;
A
#
# COMPACT_ATOMS: atom_id res chain seq x y z
N GLU A 1 4.39 25.90 12.37
CA GLU A 1 3.62 25.40 11.22
C GLU A 1 4.58 25.27 10.05
N HIS A 2 4.94 24.05 9.67
CA HIS A 2 5.74 23.82 8.48
C HIS A 2 4.78 23.75 7.29
N ALA A 3 4.91 24.67 6.34
CA ALA A 3 4.07 24.70 5.15
C ALA A 3 4.23 23.38 4.39
N GLY A 4 3.14 22.61 4.25
CA GLY A 4 3.14 21.33 3.53
C GLY A 4 3.11 20.09 4.41
N GLU A 5 2.83 20.20 5.71
CA GLU A 5 2.48 19.06 6.57
C GLU A 5 0.96 19.00 6.81
N PHE A 6 0.41 17.80 6.76
CA PHE A 6 -1.00 17.51 6.96
C PHE A 6 -1.15 16.44 8.05
N ASN A 7 -2.18 16.57 8.88
CA ASN A 7 -2.51 15.56 9.88
C ASN A 7 -3.57 14.60 9.31
N LEU A 8 -3.21 13.33 9.21
CA LEU A 8 -4.09 12.25 8.78
C LEU A 8 -4.66 11.57 10.02
N ASP A 9 -5.96 11.71 10.23
CA ASP A 9 -6.69 11.14 11.35
C ASP A 9 -7.99 10.49 10.84
N PHE A 10 -8.02 9.17 10.88
CA PHE A 10 -9.23 8.38 10.62
C PHE A 10 -9.22 7.12 11.47
N ARG A 11 -10.40 6.51 11.61
CA ARG A 11 -10.58 5.26 12.34
C ARG A 11 -10.87 4.12 11.38
N GLY A 12 -10.31 2.95 11.66
CA GLY A 12 -10.51 1.75 10.83
C GLY A 12 -9.71 1.83 9.54
N PHE A 13 -10.34 1.47 8.42
CA PHE A 13 -9.65 1.37 7.13
C PHE A 13 -10.21 2.37 6.14
N VAL A 14 -9.34 2.98 5.35
CA VAL A 14 -9.72 3.68 4.12
C VAL A 14 -9.47 2.74 2.95
N GLU A 15 -10.50 2.52 2.14
CA GLU A 15 -10.39 1.75 0.91
C GLU A 15 -9.96 2.64 -0.26
N ILE A 16 -9.00 2.17 -1.03
CA ILE A 16 -8.49 2.78 -2.25
C ILE A 16 -8.88 1.87 -3.41
N ARG A 17 -9.67 2.40 -4.35
CA ARG A 17 -10.01 1.71 -5.60
C ARG A 17 -9.38 2.43 -6.78
N TYR A 18 -8.51 1.74 -7.50
CA TYR A 18 -7.95 2.24 -8.75
C TYR A 18 -8.67 1.59 -9.92
N LEU A 19 -9.43 2.40 -10.67
CA LEU A 19 -10.34 1.93 -11.72
C LEU A 19 -9.69 1.82 -13.11
N GLY A 20 -8.41 2.22 -13.24
CA GLY A 20 -7.72 2.25 -14.53
C GLY A 20 -7.22 0.88 -15.00
N GLU A 21 -7.00 -0.04 -14.05
CA GLU A 21 -6.38 -1.33 -14.29
C GLU A 21 -6.95 -2.41 -13.36
N THR A 22 -6.84 -3.66 -13.78
CA THR A 22 -7.20 -4.83 -12.97
C THR A 22 -6.04 -5.25 -12.08
N GLU A 23 -6.32 -6.08 -11.08
CA GLU A 23 -5.27 -6.70 -10.27
C GLU A 23 -4.51 -7.74 -11.10
N GLY A 24 -3.17 -7.68 -11.08
CA GLY A 24 -2.33 -8.64 -11.80
C GLY A 24 -2.41 -10.06 -11.23
N ARG A 25 -2.15 -11.05 -12.08
CA ARG A 25 -2.21 -12.48 -11.70
C ARG A 25 -1.31 -12.85 -10.52
N ALA A 26 -0.11 -12.28 -10.44
CA ALA A 26 0.82 -12.55 -9.34
C ALA A 26 0.26 -12.09 -7.98
N TYR A 27 -0.43 -10.95 -7.94
CA TYR A 27 -1.14 -10.51 -6.74
C TYR A 27 -2.27 -11.46 -6.37
N LEU A 28 -3.08 -11.89 -7.35
CA LEU A 28 -4.21 -12.79 -7.10
C LEU A 28 -3.73 -14.12 -6.50
N GLU A 29 -2.62 -14.67 -7.02
CA GLU A 29 -1.96 -15.86 -6.47
C GLU A 29 -1.39 -15.59 -5.07
N TRP A 30 -0.72 -14.46 -4.85
CA TRP A 30 -0.15 -14.07 -3.55
C TRP A 30 -1.20 -13.82 -2.46
N SER A 31 -2.35 -13.27 -2.82
CA SER A 31 -3.37 -12.82 -1.86
C SER A 31 -4.05 -13.96 -1.11
N GLU A 32 -3.80 -15.23 -1.49
CA GLU A 32 -4.41 -16.44 -0.93
C GLU A 32 -5.94 -16.33 -0.77
N ARG A 33 -6.58 -15.53 -1.63
CA ARG A 33 -8.04 -15.38 -1.73
C ARG A 33 -8.55 -16.10 -2.99
N PRO A 34 -8.48 -17.44 -3.06
CA PRO A 34 -8.98 -18.18 -4.20
C PRO A 34 -10.47 -17.87 -4.38
N GLY A 35 -10.84 -17.31 -5.54
CA GLY A 35 -12.23 -17.00 -5.88
C GLY A 35 -12.64 -15.53 -5.78
N ARG A 36 -11.76 -14.61 -5.35
CA ARG A 36 -11.94 -13.19 -5.70
C ARG A 36 -11.67 -13.10 -7.21
N GLY A 37 -12.73 -13.21 -8.01
CA GLY A 37 -12.64 -13.10 -9.47
C GLY A 37 -11.95 -11.79 -9.85
N ASP A 38 -11.29 -11.78 -11.01
CA ASP A 38 -10.59 -10.62 -11.57
C ASP A 38 -11.44 -9.37 -11.36
N SER A 39 -11.10 -8.59 -10.35
CA SER A 39 -11.78 -7.33 -10.11
C SER A 39 -11.41 -6.43 -11.28
N ASN A 40 -12.39 -5.78 -11.89
CA ASN A 40 -12.16 -4.80 -12.96
C ASN A 40 -11.39 -3.55 -12.45
N TYR A 41 -10.94 -3.56 -11.20
CA TYR A 41 -10.23 -2.48 -10.52
C TYR A 41 -9.32 -3.06 -9.43
N GLN A 42 -8.20 -2.40 -9.20
CA GLN A 42 -7.31 -2.70 -8.07
C GLN A 42 -7.89 -2.20 -6.76
N THR A 43 -7.76 -2.99 -5.70
CA THR A 43 -8.22 -2.62 -4.36
C THR A 43 -7.06 -2.63 -3.37
N SER A 44 -6.92 -1.55 -2.63
CA SER A 44 -5.98 -1.44 -1.51
C SER A 44 -6.67 -0.83 -0.29
N TRP A 45 -6.03 -0.96 0.86
CA TRP A 45 -6.49 -0.30 2.08
C TRP A 45 -5.33 0.34 2.81
N ILE A 46 -5.64 1.37 3.58
CA ILE A 46 -4.71 1.93 4.57
C ILE A 46 -5.35 1.93 5.96
N ASN A 47 -4.51 1.73 6.98
CA ASN A 47 -4.86 1.85 8.39
C ASN A 47 -3.79 2.69 9.11
N LEU A 48 -4.20 3.39 10.16
CA LEU A 48 -3.32 4.11 11.08
C LEU A 48 -3.08 3.25 12.32
N GLU A 49 -1.95 2.54 12.40
CA GLU A 49 -1.66 1.62 13.51
C GLU A 49 -1.42 2.34 14.85
N ASN A 50 -0.75 3.49 14.79
CA ASN A 50 -0.33 4.25 15.97
C ASN A 50 -1.21 5.49 16.24
N GLY A 51 -2.39 5.57 15.62
CA GLY A 51 -3.26 6.75 15.68
C GLY A 51 -2.89 7.83 14.66
N PRO A 52 -3.30 9.08 14.87
CA PRO A 52 -3.08 10.16 13.92
C PRO A 52 -1.61 10.30 13.53
N THR A 53 -1.34 10.48 12.23
CA THR A 53 0.02 10.58 11.70
C THR A 53 0.19 11.82 10.83
N VAL A 54 1.41 12.34 10.77
CA VAL A 54 1.73 13.51 9.94
C VAL A 54 2.24 13.02 8.59
N VAL A 55 1.63 13.56 7.53
CA VAL A 55 2.00 13.33 6.14
C VAL A 55 2.47 14.63 5.53
N ASP A 56 3.54 14.58 4.75
CA ASP A 56 3.99 15.74 3.99
C ASP A 56 3.15 15.94 2.70
N TYR A 57 3.44 16.99 1.96
CA TYR A 57 2.73 17.33 0.72
C TYR A 57 2.93 16.32 -0.42
N LYS A 58 3.92 15.43 -0.30
CA LYS A 58 4.15 14.33 -1.24
C LYS A 58 3.40 13.06 -0.83
N GLY A 59 2.88 13.02 0.40
CA GLY A 59 2.22 11.86 0.98
C GLY A 59 3.19 10.93 1.72
N ASP A 60 4.42 11.37 2.00
CA ASP A 60 5.36 10.63 2.84
C ASP A 60 5.00 10.83 4.32
N THR A 61 4.99 9.73 5.08
CA THR A 61 4.70 9.76 6.53
C THR A 61 5.98 10.09 7.31
N LEU A 62 5.88 10.98 8.29
CA LEU A 62 7.01 11.28 9.19
C LEU A 62 7.37 10.08 10.09
N ASP A 63 6.36 9.31 10.51
CA ASP A 63 6.54 7.99 11.12
C ASP A 63 6.40 6.91 10.03
N PRO A 64 7.48 6.17 9.69
CA PRO A 64 7.42 5.08 8.71
C PRO A 64 6.42 3.97 9.06
N TYR A 65 6.04 3.84 10.34
CA TYR A 65 5.07 2.85 10.82
C TYR A 65 3.70 3.47 11.13
N GLY A 66 3.50 4.76 10.82
CA GLY A 66 2.26 5.47 11.08
C GLY A 66 1.12 5.05 10.16
N VAL A 67 1.42 4.48 8.99
CA VAL A 67 0.45 3.97 8.02
C VAL A 67 0.83 2.56 7.58
N THR A 68 -0.11 1.63 7.69
CA THR A 68 0.02 0.30 7.08
C THR A 68 -0.76 0.27 5.78
N LEU A 69 -0.10 -0.20 4.71
CA LEU A 69 -0.71 -0.47 3.41
C LEU A 69 -1.11 -1.95 3.32
N TYR A 70 -2.25 -2.21 2.72
CA TYR A 70 -2.76 -3.56 2.43
C TYR A 70 -3.25 -3.67 0.99
N GLY A 71 -3.40 -4.91 0.53
CA GLY A 71 -3.93 -5.19 -0.79
C GLY A 71 -2.90 -4.95 -1.89
N TYR A 72 -3.35 -4.42 -3.03
CA TYR A 72 -2.53 -4.32 -4.23
C TYR A 72 -1.27 -3.44 -4.04
N LEU A 73 -1.40 -2.27 -3.41
CA LEU A 73 -0.27 -1.38 -3.12
C LEU A 73 0.79 -2.00 -2.20
N ALA A 74 0.38 -2.86 -1.26
CA ALA A 74 1.31 -3.56 -0.39
C ALA A 74 2.09 -4.65 -1.14
N PHE A 75 1.42 -5.34 -2.07
CA PHE A 75 2.05 -6.34 -2.92
C PHE A 75 3.08 -5.70 -3.85
N GLU A 76 2.74 -4.62 -4.55
CA GLU A 76 3.67 -3.93 -5.46
C GLU A 76 4.96 -3.50 -4.71
N ARG A 77 4.84 -2.97 -3.49
CA ARG A 77 6.02 -2.61 -2.67
C ARG A 77 6.93 -3.80 -2.37
N VAL A 78 6.36 -4.97 -2.08
CA VAL A 78 7.14 -6.19 -1.81
C VAL A 78 7.68 -6.79 -3.11
N ALA A 79 6.94 -6.69 -4.20
CA ALA A 79 7.32 -7.22 -5.52
C ALA A 79 8.45 -6.42 -6.17
N ASP A 80 8.52 -5.10 -5.90
CA ASP A 80 9.61 -4.22 -6.35
C ASP A 80 10.93 -4.46 -5.58
N GLU A 81 10.87 -5.09 -4.41
CA GLU A 81 12.07 -5.40 -3.63
C GLU A 81 12.85 -6.55 -4.28
N VAL A 82 14.14 -6.31 -4.49
CA VAL A 82 15.05 -7.34 -4.93
C VAL A 82 15.12 -8.43 -3.85
N PRO A 83 15.04 -9.74 -4.19
CA PRO A 83 15.18 -10.80 -3.22
C PRO A 83 16.44 -10.64 -2.38
N LYS A 84 16.35 -10.84 -1.07
CA LYS A 84 17.49 -10.69 -0.13
C LYS A 84 18.71 -11.52 -0.53
N GLU A 85 18.48 -12.64 -1.22
CA GLU A 85 19.52 -13.57 -1.67
C GLU A 85 20.07 -13.25 -3.06
N TYR A 86 19.50 -12.26 -3.77
CA TYR A 86 19.95 -11.89 -5.10
C TYR A 86 21.40 -11.37 -5.05
N ARG A 87 22.24 -12.00 -5.86
CA ARG A 87 23.61 -11.55 -6.11
C ARG A 87 23.63 -11.02 -7.56
N PRO A 88 23.82 -9.70 -7.78
CA PRO A 88 24.02 -9.21 -9.13
C PRO A 88 25.24 -9.92 -9.73
N GLY A 89 25.07 -10.44 -10.95
CA GLY A 89 26.16 -11.06 -11.70
C GLY A 89 27.33 -10.08 -11.81
N ARG A 90 28.54 -10.62 -11.71
CA ARG A 90 29.79 -9.85 -11.75
C ARG A 90 29.96 -9.08 -13.05
#